data_AF-A0ABD5XXH2-F1
#
_entry.id   AF-A0ABD5XXH2-F1
#
_cell.length_a   1.000
_cell.length_b   1.000
_cell.length_c   1.000
_cell.angle_alpha   90.00
_cell.angle_beta   90.00
_cell.angle_gamma   90.00
#
_symmetry.space_group_name_H-M   'P 1'
#
loop_
_entity.id
_entity.type
_entity.pdbx_description
1 polymer ?
#
loop_
_entity_poly.entity_id
_entity_poly.type
_entity_poly.pdbx_seq_one_letter_code
_entity_poly.pdbx_strand_id
1 'polypeptide(L)'
;MSDVRDRVIETFSEEHYQTRDNLLELSDAIDEGDLDRAEELVHEVNGDAGPHFQYEEDSLYPALIPFFGEEKVKELVAEHDEAIEAARTLAELTAQDELTEEEKQEALRAIPDIMVHVSDCEGLIVYLEKADDEVFEDIQESIDEAHEQGLTLTEYDDNVRPSPEEIVA
;
A
#
# COMPACT_ATOMS: atom_id res chain seq x y z
N MET A 1 0.71 -22.15 -18.58
CA MET A 1 0.21 -20.77 -18.44
C MET A 1 -0.27 -20.71 -17.01
N SER A 2 0.29 -19.80 -16.22
CA SER A 2 -0.19 -19.58 -14.85
C SER A 2 -1.66 -19.18 -14.91
N ASP A 3 -2.47 -19.68 -14.00
CA ASP A 3 -3.86 -19.25 -13.84
C ASP A 3 -3.89 -17.72 -13.58
N VAL A 4 -4.92 -16.99 -14.02
CA VAL A 4 -5.02 -15.54 -13.73
C VAL A 4 -5.00 -15.32 -12.22
N ARG A 5 -5.70 -16.20 -11.50
CA ARG A 5 -5.71 -16.27 -10.04
C ARG A 5 -4.31 -16.35 -9.43
N ASP A 6 -3.50 -17.29 -9.91
CA ASP A 6 -2.15 -17.51 -9.39
C ASP A 6 -1.29 -16.26 -9.61
N ARG A 7 -1.42 -15.59 -10.77
CA ARG A 7 -0.69 -14.34 -11.03
C ARG A 7 -1.10 -13.20 -10.11
N VAL A 8 -2.41 -12.99 -9.90
CA VAL A 8 -2.90 -11.93 -9.00
C VAL A 8 -2.36 -12.15 -7.58
N ILE A 9 -2.44 -13.38 -7.08
CA ILE A 9 -1.93 -13.72 -5.74
C ILE A 9 -0.41 -13.53 -5.67
N GLU A 10 0.32 -14.01 -6.67
CA GLU A 10 1.78 -13.84 -6.76
C GLU A 10 2.17 -12.35 -6.76
N THR A 11 1.57 -11.52 -7.62
CA THR A 11 1.83 -10.08 -7.68
C THR A 11 1.54 -9.40 -6.35
N PHE A 12 0.36 -9.65 -5.77
CA PHE A 12 -0.06 -9.05 -4.50
C PHE A 12 0.93 -9.34 -3.36
N SER A 13 1.30 -10.63 -3.21
CA SER A 13 2.27 -11.04 -2.19
C SER A 13 3.69 -10.51 -2.47
N GLU A 14 4.11 -10.44 -3.73
CA GLU A 14 5.43 -9.91 -4.11
C GLU A 14 5.55 -8.43 -3.76
N GLU A 15 4.54 -7.62 -4.06
CA GLU A 15 4.50 -6.19 -3.74
C GLU A 15 4.50 -5.94 -2.23
N HIS A 16 3.76 -6.74 -1.45
CA HIS A 16 3.81 -6.69 0.01
C HIS A 16 5.19 -7.07 0.56
N TYR A 17 5.85 -8.08 0.01
CA TYR A 17 7.20 -8.46 0.45
C TYR A 17 8.22 -7.39 0.13
N GLN A 18 8.15 -6.81 -1.06
CA GLN A 18 9.01 -5.70 -1.47
C GLN A 18 8.80 -4.49 -0.54
N THR A 19 7.55 -4.10 -0.31
CA THR A 19 7.21 -2.97 0.58
C THR A 19 7.70 -3.21 2.01
N ARG A 20 7.46 -4.40 2.57
CA ARG A 20 7.98 -4.78 3.90
C ARG A 20 9.50 -4.66 3.97
N ASP A 21 10.21 -5.21 2.98
CA ASP A 21 11.66 -5.23 2.98
C ASP A 21 12.23 -3.81 2.88
N ASN A 22 11.63 -2.95 2.05
CA ASN A 22 11.98 -1.53 1.96
C ASN A 22 11.71 -0.78 3.27
N LEU A 23 10.59 -1.06 3.96
CA LEU A 23 10.27 -0.44 5.26
C LEU A 23 11.24 -0.86 6.37
N LEU A 24 11.67 -2.13 6.37
CA LEU A 24 12.69 -2.62 7.31
C LEU A 24 14.05 -1.95 7.05
N GLU A 25 14.45 -1.86 5.78
CA GLU A 25 15.68 -1.16 5.41
C GLU A 25 15.60 0.34 5.73
N LEU A 26 14.43 0.95 5.58
CA LEU A 26 14.19 2.35 5.91
C LEU A 26 14.38 2.59 7.42
N SER A 27 13.89 1.68 8.25
CA SER A 27 14.10 1.73 9.69
C SER A 27 15.58 1.67 10.05
N ASP A 28 16.35 0.81 9.39
CA ASP A 28 17.80 0.69 9.61
C ASP A 28 18.53 1.97 9.15
N ALA A 29 18.19 2.51 7.97
CA ALA A 29 18.78 3.75 7.45
C ALA A 29 18.54 4.95 8.38
N ILE A 30 17.30 5.11 8.89
CA ILE A 30 16.97 6.15 9.88
C ILE A 30 17.73 5.91 11.19
N ASP A 31 17.89 4.67 11.65
CA ASP A 31 18.62 4.38 12.88
C ASP A 31 20.11 4.73 12.76
N GLU A 32 20.72 4.45 11.61
CA GLU A 32 22.12 4.75 11.32
C GLU A 32 22.36 6.24 10.97
N GLY A 33 21.30 7.00 10.71
CA GLY A 33 21.37 8.41 10.29
C GLY A 33 21.74 8.60 8.83
N ASP A 34 21.52 7.59 7.99
CA ASP A 34 21.73 7.64 6.54
C ASP A 34 20.46 8.19 5.85
N LEU A 35 20.30 9.52 5.91
CA LEU A 35 19.10 10.18 5.37
C LEU A 35 19.04 10.15 3.84
N ASP A 36 20.18 10.09 3.14
CA ASP A 36 20.22 9.91 1.69
C ASP A 36 19.58 8.56 1.30
N ARG A 37 19.93 7.48 1.99
CA ARG A 37 19.31 6.15 1.76
C ARG A 37 17.86 6.12 2.23
N ALA A 38 17.55 6.77 3.35
CA ALA A 38 16.18 6.83 3.85
C ALA A 38 15.24 7.54 2.87
N GLU A 39 15.67 8.66 2.28
CA GLU A 39 14.89 9.39 1.27
C GLU A 39 14.66 8.53 0.01
N GLU A 40 15.69 7.83 -0.47
CA GLU A 40 15.57 6.90 -1.60
C GLU A 40 14.53 5.80 -1.33
N LEU A 41 14.59 5.18 -0.15
CA LEU A 41 13.64 4.12 0.25
C LEU A 41 12.21 4.64 0.39
N VAL A 42 12.01 5.85 0.92
CA VAL A 42 10.68 6.47 0.96
C VAL A 42 10.15 6.73 -0.46
N HIS A 43 11.00 7.16 -1.39
CA HIS A 43 10.61 7.31 -2.79
C HIS A 43 10.25 5.96 -3.45
N GLU A 44 11.00 4.90 -3.17
CA GLU A 44 10.69 3.55 -3.65
C GLU A 44 9.34 3.07 -3.10
N VAL A 45 9.13 3.14 -1.78
CA VAL A 45 7.84 2.77 -1.15
C VAL A 45 6.68 3.60 -1.71
N ASN A 46 6.86 4.91 -1.90
CA ASN A 46 5.84 5.79 -2.46
C ASN A 46 5.51 5.42 -3.92
N GLY A 47 6.49 4.95 -4.69
CA GLY A 47 6.29 4.47 -6.06
C GLY A 47 5.58 3.12 -6.11
N ASP A 48 5.96 2.19 -5.23
CA ASP A 48 5.41 0.83 -5.19
C ASP A 48 3.98 0.81 -4.62
N ALA A 49 3.71 1.59 -3.56
CA ALA A 49 2.41 1.60 -2.88
C ALA A 49 1.29 2.29 -3.67
N GLY A 50 1.62 3.20 -4.61
CA GLY A 50 0.62 3.94 -5.37
C GLY A 50 -0.25 3.04 -6.25
N PRO A 51 0.35 2.28 -7.20
CA PRO A 51 -0.40 1.33 -7.99
C PRO A 51 -1.06 0.23 -7.14
N HIS A 52 -0.42 -0.17 -6.04
CA HIS A 52 -0.96 -1.16 -5.10
C HIS A 52 -2.30 -0.72 -4.51
N PHE A 53 -2.31 0.45 -3.87
CA PHE A 53 -3.51 1.02 -3.26
C PHE A 53 -4.60 1.28 -4.30
N GLN A 54 -4.20 1.68 -5.51
CA GLN A 54 -5.12 1.92 -6.61
C GLN A 54 -5.91 0.66 -6.97
N TYR A 55 -5.25 -0.45 -7.33
CA TYR A 55 -6.03 -1.64 -7.73
C TYR A 55 -6.78 -2.25 -6.55
N GLU A 56 -6.28 -2.07 -5.32
CA GLU A 56 -6.98 -2.51 -4.12
C GLU A 56 -8.33 -1.82 -3.99
N GLU A 57 -8.33 -0.49 -4.05
CA GLU A 57 -9.53 0.32 -3.92
C GLU A 57 -10.45 0.25 -5.15
N ASP A 58 -9.89 0.09 -6.35
CA ASP A 58 -10.65 0.00 -7.61
C ASP A 58 -11.37 -1.35 -7.78
N SER A 59 -10.79 -2.45 -7.28
CA SER A 59 -11.30 -3.81 -7.59
C SER A 59 -11.27 -4.80 -6.44
N LEU A 60 -10.18 -4.85 -5.66
CA LEU A 60 -9.99 -5.88 -4.63
C LEU A 60 -10.94 -5.68 -3.45
N TYR A 61 -10.97 -4.48 -2.88
CA TYR A 61 -11.82 -4.08 -1.76
C TYR A 61 -13.32 -4.17 -2.11
N PRO A 62 -13.80 -3.68 -3.27
CA PRO A 62 -15.15 -3.95 -3.73
C PRO A 62 -15.49 -5.45 -3.78
N ALA A 63 -14.56 -6.29 -4.26
CA ALA A 63 -14.75 -7.75 -4.31
C ALA A 63 -14.85 -8.42 -2.94
N LEU A 64 -14.42 -7.74 -1.87
CA LEU A 64 -14.52 -8.23 -0.49
C LEU A 64 -15.87 -7.94 0.19
N ILE A 65 -16.70 -7.05 -0.39
CA ILE A 65 -18.02 -6.68 0.17
C ILE A 65 -18.91 -7.90 0.45
N PRO A 66 -19.02 -8.93 -0.41
CA PRO A 66 -19.84 -10.11 -0.13
C PRO A 66 -19.41 -10.91 1.12
N PHE A 67 -18.15 -10.76 1.55
CA PHE A 67 -17.58 -11.49 2.70
C PHE A 67 -17.68 -10.68 3.99
N PHE A 68 -17.46 -9.36 3.92
CA PHE A 68 -17.33 -8.51 5.11
C PHE A 68 -18.40 -7.41 5.24
N GLY A 69 -19.06 -7.06 4.14
CA GLY A 69 -19.97 -5.93 4.04
C GLY A 69 -19.24 -4.58 3.83
N GLU A 70 -20.00 -3.60 3.34
CA GLU A 70 -19.50 -2.27 2.96
C GLU A 70 -18.77 -1.54 4.11
N GLU A 71 -19.28 -1.61 5.33
CA GLU A 71 -18.68 -0.88 6.46
C GLU A 71 -17.28 -1.39 6.81
N LYS A 72 -17.05 -2.70 6.71
CA LYS A 72 -15.69 -3.24 6.92
C LYS A 72 -14.76 -2.86 5.77
N VAL A 73 -15.26 -2.79 4.53
CA VAL A 73 -14.46 -2.30 3.40
C VAL A 73 -14.07 -0.84 3.59
N LYS A 74 -14.97 0.02 4.09
CA LYS A 74 -14.61 1.41 4.45
C LYS A 74 -13.57 1.49 5.56
N GLU A 75 -13.59 0.56 6.52
CA GLU A 75 -12.53 0.47 7.53
C GLU A 75 -11.16 0.14 6.89
N LEU A 76 -11.10 -0.75 5.90
CA LEU A 76 -9.86 -1.02 5.15
C LEU A 76 -9.36 0.22 4.40
N VAL A 77 -10.26 0.98 3.77
CA VAL A 77 -9.91 2.25 3.11
C VAL A 77 -9.41 3.30 4.13
N ALA A 78 -9.96 3.30 5.36
CA ALA A 78 -9.46 4.16 6.41
C ALA A 78 -8.06 3.76 6.91
N GLU A 79 -7.71 2.46 6.87
CA GLU A 79 -6.34 2.00 7.14
C GLU A 79 -5.35 2.53 6.08
N HIS A 80 -5.79 2.68 4.82
CA HIS A 80 -5.00 3.37 3.79
C HIS A 80 -4.77 4.84 4.10
N ASP A 81 -5.77 5.54 4.65
CA ASP A 81 -5.60 6.95 5.04
C ASP A 81 -4.48 7.08 6.09
N GLU A 82 -4.46 6.20 7.09
CA GLU A 82 -3.42 6.17 8.13
C GLU A 82 -2.03 5.87 7.53
N ALA A 83 -1.94 4.90 6.61
CA ALA A 83 -0.69 4.55 5.94
C ALA A 83 -0.16 5.70 5.05
N ILE A 84 -1.05 6.42 4.35
CA ILE A 84 -0.71 7.58 3.53
C ILE A 84 -0.18 8.73 4.40
N GLU A 85 -0.83 9.02 5.54
CA GLU A 85 -0.35 10.03 6.48
C GLU A 85 1.04 9.69 7.03
N ALA A 86 1.28 8.42 7.35
CA ALA A 86 2.58 7.93 7.80
C ALA A 86 3.65 8.07 6.69
N ALA A 87 3.32 7.72 5.45
CA ALA A 87 4.23 7.87 4.31
C ALA A 87 4.58 9.35 4.03
N ARG A 88 3.60 10.26 4.13
CA ARG A 88 3.85 11.71 4.00
C ARG A 88 4.76 12.23 5.10
N THR A 89 4.56 11.77 6.33
CA THR A 89 5.42 12.11 7.48
C THR A 89 6.85 11.64 7.24
N LEU A 90 7.04 10.39 6.78
CA LEU A 90 8.36 9.86 6.44
C LEU A 90 9.02 10.69 5.35
N ALA A 91 8.31 11.02 4.27
CA ALA A 91 8.85 11.84 3.18
C ALA A 91 9.29 13.24 3.63
N GLU A 92 8.52 13.89 4.52
CA GLU A 92 8.89 15.18 5.08
C GLU A 92 10.16 15.09 5.94
N LEU A 93 10.26 14.06 6.78
CA LEU A 93 11.38 13.88 7.70
C LEU A 93 12.67 13.47 6.96
N THR A 94 12.59 12.50 6.04
CA THR A 94 13.79 12.01 5.34
C THR A 94 14.38 13.00 4.34
N ALA A 95 13.59 13.98 3.88
CA ALA A 95 14.07 15.05 2.99
C ALA A 95 14.92 16.13 3.70
N GLN A 96 15.10 16.04 5.03
CA GLN A 96 15.92 16.97 5.80
C GLN A 96 17.41 16.62 5.75
N ASP A 97 18.28 17.63 5.90
CA ASP A 97 19.74 17.42 5.98
C ASP A 97 20.17 16.67 7.26
N GLU A 98 19.43 16.85 8.36
CA GLU A 98 19.66 16.20 9.65
C GLU A 98 18.35 16.06 10.42
N LEU A 99 18.22 14.99 11.22
CA LEU A 99 17.10 14.81 12.14
C LEU A 99 17.53 15.08 13.57
N THR A 100 16.66 15.74 14.33
CA THR A 100 16.75 15.71 15.79
C THR A 100 16.40 14.32 16.33
N GLU A 101 16.77 14.02 17.58
CA GLU A 101 16.38 12.75 18.21
C GLU A 101 14.85 12.60 18.29
N GLU A 102 14.10 13.69 18.45
CA GLU A 102 12.63 13.64 18.49
C GLU A 102 12.05 13.26 17.12
N GLU A 103 12.52 13.90 16.05
CA GLU A 103 12.11 13.60 14.67
C GLU A 103 12.54 12.20 14.22
N LYS A 104 13.74 11.76 14.61
CA LYS A 104 14.20 10.38 14.37
C LYS A 104 13.24 9.38 15.02
N GLN A 105 12.83 9.62 16.26
CA GLN A 105 11.88 8.75 16.96
C GLN A 105 10.46 8.84 16.38
N GLU A 106 10.09 9.97 15.78
CA GLU A 106 8.83 10.13 15.06
C GLU A 106 8.84 9.33 13.75
N ALA A 107 9.88 9.45 12.93
CA ALA A 107 10.05 8.67 11.71
C ALA A 107 10.00 7.15 12.01
N LEU A 108 10.73 6.69 13.02
CA LEU A 108 10.72 5.28 13.43
C LEU A 108 9.37 4.79 13.96
N ARG A 109 8.47 5.69 14.41
CA ARG A 109 7.10 5.33 14.83
C ARG A 109 6.12 5.27 13.67
N ALA A 110 6.36 5.99 12.58
CA ALA A 110 5.51 5.96 11.39
C ALA A 110 5.65 4.63 10.62
N ILE A 111 6.84 4.00 10.62
CA ILE A 111 7.09 2.75 9.87
C ILE A 111 6.20 1.58 10.36
N PRO A 112 6.06 1.30 11.67
CA PRO A 112 5.16 0.26 12.15
C PRO A 112 3.72 0.38 11.68
N ASP A 113 3.18 1.59 11.53
CA ASP A 113 1.78 1.78 11.12
C ASP A 113 1.57 1.26 9.69
N ILE A 114 2.51 1.55 8.78
CA ILE A 114 2.51 1.00 7.42
C ILE A 114 2.75 -0.52 7.43
N MET A 115 3.68 -1.01 8.27
CA MET A 115 3.96 -2.46 8.35
C MET A 115 2.77 -3.29 8.86
N VAL A 116 1.96 -2.74 9.79
CA VAL A 116 0.76 -3.40 10.27
C VAL A 116 -0.25 -3.55 9.14
N HIS A 117 -0.49 -2.49 8.37
CA HIS A 117 -1.35 -2.53 7.19
C HIS A 117 -0.91 -3.61 6.19
N VAL A 118 0.37 -3.62 5.78
CA VAL A 118 0.92 -4.65 4.86
C VAL A 118 0.68 -6.07 5.39
N SER A 119 0.88 -6.30 6.69
CA SER A 119 0.69 -7.62 7.29
C SER A 119 -0.79 -8.04 7.35
N ASP A 120 -1.70 -7.11 7.64
CA ASP A 120 -3.12 -7.41 7.77
C ASP A 120 -3.78 -7.56 6.39
N CYS A 121 -3.37 -6.74 5.42
CA CYS A 121 -3.88 -6.78 4.05
C CYS A 121 -3.52 -8.09 3.32
N GLU A 122 -2.32 -8.64 3.55
CA GLU A 122 -1.93 -9.96 3.02
C GLU A 122 -2.94 -11.07 3.38
N GLY A 123 -3.59 -10.97 4.54
CA GLY A 123 -4.61 -11.92 4.98
C GLY A 123 -5.89 -11.94 4.16
N LEU A 124 -6.17 -10.87 3.39
CA LEU A 124 -7.40 -10.73 2.61
C LEU A 124 -7.46 -11.72 1.43
N ILE A 125 -6.31 -12.13 0.89
CA ILE A 125 -6.21 -13.12 -0.19
C ILE A 125 -6.95 -14.42 0.13
N VAL A 126 -6.94 -14.86 1.40
CA VAL A 126 -7.62 -16.08 1.85
C VAL A 126 -9.13 -16.04 1.56
N TYR A 127 -9.73 -14.85 1.56
CA TYR A 127 -11.14 -14.66 1.25
C TYR A 127 -11.39 -14.67 -0.25
N LEU A 128 -10.50 -14.04 -1.03
CA LEU A 128 -10.56 -14.03 -2.49
C LEU A 128 -10.33 -15.41 -3.11
N GLU A 129 -9.68 -16.36 -2.42
CA GLU A 129 -9.60 -17.75 -2.89
C GLU A 129 -10.97 -18.39 -3.14
N LYS A 130 -12.05 -17.86 -2.54
CA LYS A 130 -13.43 -18.31 -2.77
C LYS A 130 -14.20 -17.51 -3.82
N ALA A 131 -13.61 -16.44 -4.35
CA ALA A 131 -14.17 -15.69 -5.43
C ALA A 131 -14.15 -16.50 -6.75
N ASP A 132 -15.08 -16.14 -7.63
CA ASP A 132 -15.16 -16.68 -8.98
C ASP A 132 -14.03 -16.11 -9.86
N ASP A 133 -13.70 -16.79 -10.95
CA ASP A 133 -12.55 -16.40 -11.79
C ASP A 133 -12.72 -15.01 -12.44
N GLU A 134 -13.96 -14.56 -12.67
CA GLU A 134 -14.29 -13.20 -13.15
C GLU A 134 -13.73 -12.12 -12.22
N VAL A 135 -13.77 -12.34 -10.89
CA VAL A 135 -13.19 -11.39 -9.92
C VAL A 135 -11.67 -11.29 -10.07
N PHE A 136 -10.99 -12.40 -10.36
CA PHE A 136 -9.54 -12.37 -10.59
C PHE A 136 -9.17 -11.76 -11.95
N GLU A 137 -10.04 -11.89 -12.94
CA GLU A 137 -9.88 -11.20 -14.23
C GLU A 137 -10.02 -9.68 -14.04
N ASP A 138 -11.02 -9.23 -13.30
CA ASP A 138 -11.22 -7.80 -12.98
C ASP A 138 -10.04 -7.23 -12.18
N ILE A 139 -9.58 -7.93 -11.13
CA ILE A 139 -8.42 -7.49 -10.34
C ILE A 139 -7.15 -7.45 -11.20
N GLN A 140 -6.94 -8.43 -12.08
CA GLN A 140 -5.78 -8.42 -13.00
C GLN A 140 -5.82 -7.24 -13.96
N GLU A 141 -7.00 -6.87 -14.47
CA GLU A 141 -7.16 -5.68 -15.32
C GLU A 141 -6.83 -4.40 -14.54
N SER A 142 -7.32 -4.27 -13.30
CA SER A 142 -6.98 -3.13 -12.44
C SER A 142 -5.50 -3.07 -12.06
N ILE A 143 -4.84 -4.21 -11.81
CA ILE A 143 -3.37 -4.27 -11.60
C ILE A 143 -2.65 -3.72 -12.83
N ASP A 144 -3.00 -4.21 -14.03
CA ASP A 144 -2.37 -3.80 -15.28
C ASP A 144 -2.58 -2.30 -15.54
N GLU A 145 -3.78 -1.77 -15.28
CA GLU A 145 -4.11 -0.35 -15.43
C GLU A 145 -3.37 0.53 -14.41
N ALA A 146 -3.30 0.11 -13.15
CA ALA A 146 -2.60 0.85 -12.10
C ALA A 146 -1.09 0.92 -12.37
N HIS A 147 -0.49 -0.21 -12.78
CA HIS A 147 0.92 -0.24 -13.19
C HIS A 147 1.21 0.55 -14.46
N GLU A 148 0.28 0.58 -15.44
CA GLU A 148 0.44 1.40 -16.64
C GLU A 148 0.38 2.91 -16.31
N GLN A 149 -0.50 3.30 -15.40
CA GLN A 149 -0.59 4.69 -14.93
C GLN A 149 0.65 5.10 -14.13
N GLY A 150 1.15 4.21 -13.26
CA GLY A 150 2.39 4.41 -12.50
C GLY A 150 2.36 5.64 -11.60
N LEU A 151 1.19 5.96 -11.06
CA LEU A 151 1.04 7.06 -10.10
C LEU A 151 1.72 6.70 -8.80
N THR A 152 2.48 7.61 -8.23
CA THR A 152 2.95 7.45 -6.86
C THR A 152 1.79 7.52 -5.86
N LEU A 153 1.96 7.00 -4.65
CA LEU A 153 0.92 6.97 -3.62
C LEU A 153 0.34 8.36 -3.33
N THR A 154 1.20 9.38 -3.22
CA THR A 154 0.74 10.76 -3.04
C THR A 154 0.03 11.32 -4.28
N GLU A 155 0.46 10.99 -5.50
CA GLU A 155 -0.25 11.39 -6.72
C GLU A 155 -1.60 10.72 -6.87
N TYR A 156 -1.70 9.44 -6.49
CA TYR A 156 -2.95 8.69 -6.45
C TYR A 156 -3.94 9.35 -5.48
N ASP A 157 -3.52 9.53 -4.22
CA ASP A 157 -4.31 10.15 -3.15
C ASP A 157 -4.76 11.59 -3.49
N ASP A 158 -3.86 12.41 -4.05
CA ASP A 158 -4.16 13.83 -4.31
C ASP A 158 -5.09 14.07 -5.51
N ASN A 159 -5.14 13.15 -6.49
CA ASN A 159 -5.70 13.47 -7.81
C ASN A 159 -6.80 12.53 -8.31
N VAL A 160 -6.76 11.24 -7.96
CA VAL A 160 -7.62 10.24 -8.61
C VAL A 160 -8.31 9.28 -7.63
N ARG A 161 -7.82 9.16 -6.39
CA ARG A 161 -8.34 8.25 -5.38
C ARG A 161 -9.84 8.47 -5.13
N PRO A 162 -10.69 7.44 -5.27
CA PRO A 162 -12.12 7.55 -5.01
C PRO A 162 -12.42 7.70 -3.52
N SER A 163 -13.57 8.30 -3.19
CA SER A 163 -14.04 8.32 -1.81
C SER A 163 -14.44 6.92 -1.33
N PRO A 164 -14.42 6.65 0.00
CA PRO A 164 -14.90 5.38 0.54
C PRO A 164 -16.34 5.05 0.13
N GLU A 165 -17.19 6.07 -0.06
CA GLU A 165 -18.54 5.91 -0.59
C GLU A 165 -18.58 5.48 -2.05
N GLU A 166 -17.65 5.94 -2.88
CA GLU A 166 -17.54 5.53 -4.29
C GLU A 166 -17.01 4.11 -4.43
N ILE A 167 -16.07 3.70 -3.56
CA ILE A 167 -15.49 2.34 -3.55
C ILE A 167 -16.55 1.27 -3.24
N VAL A 168 -17.51 1.57 -2.36
CA VAL A 168 -18.54 0.60 -1.95
C VAL A 168 -19.87 0.69 -2.71
N ALA A 169 -20.00 1.62 -3.66
CA ALA A 169 -21.26 1.92 -4.36
C ALA A 169 -21.59 0.93 -5.49
#